data_AF-A0A919B6Z4-F1
#
_entry.id   AF-A0A919B6Z4-F1
#
_cell.length_a   1.000
_cell.length_b   1.000
_cell.length_c   1.000
_cell.angle_alpha   90.00
_cell.angle_beta   90.00
_cell.angle_gamma   90.00
#
_symmetry.space_group_name_H-M   'P 1'
#
loop_
_entity.id
_entity.type
_entity.pdbx_description
1 polymer ?
#
loop_
_entity_poly.entity_id
_entity_poly.type
_entity_poly.pdbx_seq_one_letter_code
_entity_poly.pdbx_strand_id
1 'polypeptide(L)'
;MERYLFGGGTADVAEDVDGGRVAGAPVTIWDGPTDTANRVMDLVDVENGSQIEQSTLTADEYGYILPFLGPPGVERLWAKAGTMAKRVELIQMSLSSRLAKHLTTDVDPHKDREYTDRKFDAAVGRTGKNDVATVPGDAWLNVEAAGGTSDVIRMNRAGEVGTQLKSNGTFFIQPFTNNTGLVVLTKNTSETTNAINVQGGADGATSVFRVRKSGNVLITGSLQADGNVIAPNVGSARVFSGPASALPPASQLKPGDVWLQYG
;
A
#
# COMPACT_ATOMS: atom_id res chain seq x y z
N MET A 1 -40.68 5.31 8.49
CA MET A 1 -39.33 5.72 8.97
C MET A 1 -39.02 4.83 10.17
N GLU A 2 -37.76 4.43 10.35
CA GLU A 2 -37.37 3.48 11.42
C GLU A 2 -37.48 4.15 12.80
N ARG A 3 -37.85 3.37 13.84
CA ARG A 3 -37.79 3.79 15.25
C ARG A 3 -36.45 3.39 15.84
N TYR A 4 -35.90 4.23 16.70
CA TYR A 4 -34.63 3.94 17.37
C TYR A 4 -34.85 3.49 18.82
N LEU A 5 -33.95 2.63 19.30
CA LEU A 5 -33.90 2.13 20.67
C LEU A 5 -33.23 3.16 21.58
N PHE A 6 -33.84 3.46 22.71
CA PHE A 6 -33.34 4.33 23.78
C PHE A 6 -33.47 3.64 25.13
N GLY A 7 -32.67 4.04 26.12
CA GLY A 7 -32.69 3.41 27.45
C GLY A 7 -32.06 2.02 27.45
N GLY A 8 -31.82 1.47 28.65
CA GLY A 8 -31.12 0.19 28.83
C GLY A 8 -29.59 0.30 28.73
N GLY A 9 -29.05 1.49 28.48
CA GLY A 9 -27.62 1.77 28.52
C GLY A 9 -27.13 2.11 29.92
N THR A 10 -25.84 1.88 30.20
CA THR A 10 -25.22 2.21 31.50
C THR A 10 -25.18 3.72 31.80
N ALA A 11 -25.44 4.57 30.79
CA ALA A 11 -25.54 6.02 30.90
C ALA A 11 -26.99 6.52 31.03
N ASP A 12 -28.00 5.67 30.82
CA ASP A 12 -29.42 6.05 30.81
C ASP A 12 -30.04 5.77 32.18
N VAL A 13 -29.91 6.73 33.09
CA VAL A 13 -30.07 6.49 34.52
C VAL A 13 -31.00 7.50 35.18
N ALA A 14 -31.79 7.01 36.13
CA ALA A 14 -32.52 7.82 37.09
C ALA A 14 -31.60 8.11 38.28
N GLU A 15 -31.22 9.38 38.44
CA GLU A 15 -30.40 9.86 39.55
C GLU A 15 -31.16 10.91 40.38
N ASP A 16 -30.84 11.04 41.66
CA ASP A 16 -31.29 12.16 42.48
C ASP A 16 -30.34 13.38 42.36
N VAL A 17 -30.59 14.42 43.16
CA VAL A 17 -29.78 15.64 43.16
C VAL A 17 -28.35 15.44 43.67
N ASP A 18 -28.09 14.34 44.37
CA ASP A 18 -26.80 13.97 44.94
C ASP A 18 -26.06 12.93 44.04
N GLY A 19 -26.65 12.56 42.91
CA GLY A 19 -26.10 11.57 41.96
C GLY A 19 -26.37 10.11 42.38
N GLY A 20 -27.23 9.88 43.38
CA GLY A 20 -27.66 8.56 43.81
C GLY A 20 -28.66 7.93 42.82
N ARG A 21 -28.52 6.65 42.51
CA ARG A 21 -29.47 5.90 41.66
C ARG A 21 -30.84 5.79 42.35
N VAL A 22 -31.92 6.10 41.63
CA VAL A 22 -33.29 6.04 42.16
C VAL A 22 -34.06 4.91 41.50
N ALA A 23 -34.07 3.75 42.15
CA ALA A 23 -34.81 2.58 41.70
C ALA A 23 -36.33 2.83 41.62
N GLY A 24 -36.99 2.31 40.57
CA GLY A 24 -38.44 2.45 40.40
C GLY A 24 -38.94 3.87 40.10
N ALA A 25 -38.05 4.85 39.89
CA ALA A 25 -38.45 6.22 39.62
C ALA A 25 -39.26 6.31 38.31
N PRO A 26 -40.39 7.04 38.29
CA PRO A 26 -41.13 7.28 37.05
C PRO A 26 -40.30 8.14 36.10
N VAL A 27 -40.31 7.79 34.81
CA VAL A 27 -39.51 8.44 33.77
C VAL A 27 -40.43 9.10 32.76
N THR A 28 -40.22 10.39 32.53
CA THR A 28 -40.92 11.14 31.48
C THR A 28 -39.98 11.49 30.34
N ILE A 29 -40.43 11.34 29.11
CA ILE A 29 -39.62 11.53 27.90
C ILE A 29 -40.05 12.81 27.17
N TRP A 30 -39.06 13.54 26.68
CA TRP A 30 -39.19 14.88 26.11
C TRP A 30 -38.42 15.01 24.79
N ASP A 31 -38.87 15.89 23.92
CA ASP A 31 -38.25 16.18 22.61
C ASP A 31 -37.12 17.23 22.68
N GLY A 32 -36.79 17.70 23.89
CA GLY A 32 -35.72 18.68 24.10
C GLY A 32 -35.35 18.87 25.58
N PRO A 33 -34.19 19.53 25.84
CA PRO A 33 -33.64 19.68 27.19
C PRO A 33 -34.30 20.80 28.00
N THR A 34 -35.01 21.73 27.35
CA THR A 34 -35.56 22.93 27.99
C THR A 34 -36.93 22.66 28.60
N ASP A 35 -37.36 23.48 29.56
CA ASP A 35 -38.69 23.32 30.17
C ASP A 35 -39.86 23.51 29.19
N THR A 36 -39.61 24.17 28.06
CA THR A 36 -40.59 24.39 26.98
C THR A 36 -40.71 23.21 26.01
N ALA A 37 -39.85 22.20 26.10
CA ALA A 37 -39.95 21.04 25.21
C ALA A 37 -41.22 20.23 25.50
N ASN A 38 -41.72 19.52 24.50
CA ASN A 38 -42.95 18.75 24.58
C ASN A 38 -42.69 17.35 25.11
N ARG A 39 -43.70 16.78 25.78
CA ARG A 39 -43.68 15.38 26.17
C ARG A 39 -43.87 14.50 24.93
N VAL A 40 -43.04 13.48 24.81
CA VAL A 40 -43.07 12.51 23.71
C VAL A 40 -43.96 11.34 24.09
N MET A 41 -45.20 11.32 23.60
CA MET A 41 -46.18 10.28 23.95
C MET A 41 -46.11 9.03 23.06
N ASP A 42 -45.37 9.10 21.97
CA ASP A 42 -45.20 8.00 21.01
C ASP A 42 -43.98 7.15 21.38
N LEU A 43 -44.14 6.36 22.44
CA LEU A 43 -43.15 5.40 22.94
C LEU A 43 -43.69 3.99 22.77
N VAL A 44 -42.82 3.04 22.43
CA VAL A 44 -43.21 1.65 22.17
C VAL A 44 -42.31 0.68 22.92
N ASP A 45 -42.92 -0.36 23.49
CA ASP A 45 -42.26 -1.45 24.19
C ASP A 45 -41.43 -2.31 23.21
N VAL A 46 -40.18 -2.58 23.58
CA VAL A 46 -39.22 -3.27 22.73
C VAL A 46 -39.57 -4.75 22.56
N GLU A 47 -40.17 -5.37 23.58
CA GLU A 47 -40.46 -6.80 23.60
C GLU A 47 -41.73 -7.13 22.84
N ASN A 48 -42.79 -6.34 23.03
CA ASN A 48 -44.13 -6.65 22.52
C ASN A 48 -44.67 -5.65 21.50
N GLY A 49 -43.98 -4.53 21.25
CA GLY A 49 -44.39 -3.53 20.25
C GLY A 49 -45.63 -2.71 20.64
N SER A 50 -46.11 -2.83 21.87
CA SER A 50 -47.26 -2.07 22.38
C SER A 50 -46.85 -0.65 22.74
N GLN A 51 -47.81 0.27 22.70
CA GLN A 51 -47.57 1.65 23.12
C GLN A 51 -47.31 1.71 24.64
N ILE A 52 -46.24 2.40 25.03
CA ILE A 52 -45.93 2.70 26.42
C ILE A 52 -46.60 4.01 26.80
N GLU A 53 -47.40 4.00 27.86
CA GLU A 53 -47.81 5.22 28.53
C GLU A 53 -46.63 5.74 29.37
N GLN A 54 -46.30 7.04 29.30
CA GLN A 54 -45.17 7.56 30.08
C GLN A 54 -45.30 7.31 31.59
N SER A 55 -46.52 7.22 32.11
CA SER A 55 -46.78 6.88 33.52
C SER A 55 -46.33 5.48 33.92
N THR A 56 -46.11 4.59 32.95
CA THR A 56 -45.66 3.21 33.18
C THR A 56 -44.18 3.00 32.91
N LEU A 57 -43.48 4.00 32.35
CA LEU A 57 -42.03 3.93 32.17
C LEU A 57 -41.36 4.24 33.51
N THR A 58 -40.69 3.25 34.08
CA THR A 58 -39.95 3.40 35.34
C THR A 58 -38.50 2.98 35.17
N ALA A 59 -37.65 3.46 36.07
CA ALA A 59 -36.32 2.90 36.25
C ALA A 59 -36.41 1.50 36.89
N ASP A 60 -35.43 0.64 36.61
CA ASP A 60 -35.31 -0.70 37.18
C ASP A 60 -34.86 -0.68 38.66
N GLU A 61 -34.56 -1.85 39.23
CA GLU A 61 -34.11 -2.01 40.61
C GLU A 61 -32.74 -1.36 40.90
N TYR A 62 -31.95 -1.03 39.87
CA TYR A 62 -30.66 -0.37 39.96
C TYR A 62 -30.70 1.10 39.53
N GLY A 63 -31.88 1.62 39.17
CA GLY A 63 -32.06 2.99 38.71
C GLY A 63 -31.68 3.22 37.24
N TYR A 64 -31.65 2.19 36.39
CA TYR A 64 -31.52 2.36 34.94
C TYR A 64 -32.88 2.53 34.29
N ILE A 65 -32.97 3.42 33.31
CA ILE A 65 -34.19 3.61 32.51
C ILE A 65 -34.36 2.38 31.62
N LEU A 66 -35.51 1.72 31.69
CA LEU A 66 -35.80 0.54 30.87
C LEU A 66 -35.78 0.88 29.37
N PRO A 67 -35.38 -0.08 28.50
CA PRO A 67 -35.30 0.16 27.06
C PRO A 67 -36.68 0.36 26.43
N PHE A 68 -36.78 1.30 25.49
CA PHE A 68 -37.99 1.60 24.72
C PHE A 68 -37.65 2.07 23.30
N LEU A 69 -38.61 1.97 22.39
CA LEU A 69 -38.52 2.53 21.04
C LEU A 69 -39.14 3.94 21.02
N GLY A 70 -38.39 4.92 20.54
CA GLY A 70 -38.86 6.30 20.38
C GLY A 70 -39.73 6.49 19.12
N PRO A 71 -40.16 7.73 18.84
CA PRO A 71 -40.87 8.06 17.62
C PRO A 71 -40.02 7.81 16.36
N PRO A 72 -40.63 7.53 15.20
CA PRO A 72 -39.91 7.32 13.95
C PRO A 72 -39.00 8.50 13.57
N GLY A 73 -37.73 8.23 13.28
CA GLY A 73 -36.77 9.24 12.81
C GLY A 73 -36.21 10.21 13.86
N VAL A 74 -36.58 10.06 15.13
CA VAL A 74 -36.07 10.91 16.21
C VAL A 74 -34.78 10.32 16.75
N GLU A 75 -33.63 10.98 16.53
CA GLU A 75 -32.31 10.47 16.95
C GLU A 75 -31.91 10.84 18.38
N ARG A 76 -32.61 11.78 19.02
CA ARG A 76 -32.30 12.30 20.37
C ARG A 76 -33.58 12.49 21.16
N LEU A 77 -33.57 12.04 22.41
CA LEU A 77 -34.65 12.22 23.37
C LEU A 77 -34.08 12.68 24.71
N TRP A 78 -34.92 13.20 25.58
CA TRP A 78 -34.52 13.64 26.92
C TRP A 78 -35.39 12.99 27.97
N ALA A 79 -34.78 12.39 28.98
CA ALA A 79 -35.47 11.79 30.10
C ALA A 79 -35.41 12.67 31.34
N LYS A 80 -36.53 12.72 32.08
CA LYS A 80 -36.59 13.24 33.44
C LYS A 80 -37.15 12.15 34.34
N ALA A 81 -36.31 11.63 35.23
CA ALA A 81 -36.69 10.61 36.19
C ALA A 81 -36.99 11.22 37.56
N GLY A 82 -38.04 10.75 38.23
CA GLY A 82 -38.36 11.12 39.61
C GLY A 82 -38.36 12.64 39.88
N THR A 83 -37.58 13.07 40.87
CA THR A 83 -37.48 14.47 41.32
C THR A 83 -36.33 15.25 40.66
N MET A 84 -35.67 14.69 39.64
CA MET A 84 -34.55 15.35 38.95
C MET A 84 -34.92 16.77 38.53
N ALA A 85 -34.04 17.73 38.77
CA ALA A 85 -34.25 19.12 38.33
C ALA A 85 -34.03 19.29 36.82
N LYS A 86 -33.19 18.44 36.21
CA LYS A 86 -32.78 18.54 34.80
C LYS A 86 -33.16 17.30 34.00
N ARG A 87 -33.28 17.47 32.70
CA ARG A 87 -33.47 16.37 31.75
C ARG A 87 -32.13 15.89 31.24
N VAL A 88 -31.94 14.59 31.15
CA VAL A 88 -30.72 13.94 30.63
C VAL A 88 -30.96 13.52 29.20
N GLU A 89 -29.99 13.77 28.32
CA GLU A 89 -30.07 13.32 26.93
C GLU A 89 -29.92 11.79 26.86
N LEU A 90 -30.88 11.14 26.22
CA LEU A 90 -30.82 9.72 25.85
C LEU A 90 -30.25 9.60 24.44
N ILE A 91 -29.21 8.78 24.30
CA ILE A 91 -28.57 8.51 23.02
C ILE A 91 -29.13 7.21 22.47
N GLN A 92 -29.48 7.18 21.18
CA GLN A 92 -29.93 5.95 20.54
C GLN A 92 -28.89 4.82 20.66
N MET A 93 -29.36 3.63 21.05
CA MET A 93 -28.56 2.42 21.26
C MET A 93 -28.49 1.50 20.04
N SER A 94 -29.15 1.86 18.93
CA SER A 94 -29.08 1.11 17.68
C SER A 94 -27.66 1.15 17.09
N LEU A 95 -26.80 0.24 17.55
CA LEU A 95 -25.43 0.01 17.05
C LEU A 95 -25.40 -0.12 15.53
N SER A 96 -26.46 -0.66 14.93
CA SER A 96 -26.63 -0.77 13.48
C SER A 96 -26.58 0.57 12.77
N SER A 97 -27.13 1.66 13.34
CA SER A 97 -27.16 2.97 12.68
C SER A 97 -25.82 3.70 12.79
N ARG A 98 -25.12 3.60 13.93
CA ARG A 98 -23.77 4.18 14.11
C ARG A 98 -22.70 3.38 13.35
N LEU A 99 -22.78 2.05 13.38
CA LEU A 99 -21.90 1.19 12.60
C LEU A 99 -22.17 1.33 11.10
N ALA A 100 -23.43 1.38 10.68
CA ALA A 100 -23.77 1.69 9.29
C ALA A 100 -23.21 3.05 8.89
N LYS A 101 -23.39 4.11 9.69
CA LYS A 101 -22.77 5.43 9.40
C LYS A 101 -21.24 5.32 9.22
N HIS A 102 -20.54 4.52 10.04
CA HIS A 102 -19.09 4.27 9.88
C HIS A 102 -18.71 3.39 8.67
N LEU A 103 -19.62 2.52 8.22
CA LEU A 103 -19.40 1.60 7.10
C LEU A 103 -19.88 2.15 5.75
N THR A 104 -20.88 3.03 5.73
CA THR A 104 -21.64 3.39 4.52
C THR A 104 -21.64 4.89 4.20
N THR A 105 -21.12 5.77 5.06
CA THR A 105 -20.92 7.17 4.65
C THR A 105 -19.51 7.37 4.10
N ASP A 106 -19.44 7.55 2.77
CA ASP A 106 -18.27 7.88 1.93
C ASP A 106 -17.55 9.20 2.29
N VAL A 107 -17.79 9.75 3.47
CA VAL A 107 -17.15 10.98 3.93
C VAL A 107 -16.49 10.66 5.25
N ASP A 108 -15.19 10.34 5.17
CA ASP A 108 -14.25 10.39 6.28
C ASP A 108 -14.14 11.86 6.74
N PRO A 109 -14.97 12.30 7.71
CA PRO A 109 -15.12 13.73 8.01
C PRO A 109 -13.90 14.25 8.77
N HIS A 110 -13.10 13.33 9.34
CA HIS A 110 -11.92 13.62 10.14
C HIS A 110 -10.63 13.28 9.41
N LYS A 111 -10.72 12.78 8.16
CA LYS A 111 -9.59 12.34 7.32
C LYS A 111 -8.72 11.26 7.97
N ASP A 112 -9.25 10.51 8.93
CA ASP A 112 -8.48 9.53 9.69
C ASP A 112 -8.14 8.27 8.87
N ARG A 113 -9.05 7.86 7.98
CA ARG A 113 -8.85 6.81 6.99
C ARG A 113 -7.90 7.29 5.90
N GLU A 114 -8.10 8.48 5.35
CA GLU A 114 -7.17 9.05 4.35
C GLU A 114 -5.76 9.26 4.93
N TYR A 115 -5.63 9.63 6.20
CA TYR A 115 -4.37 9.76 6.92
C TYR A 115 -3.70 8.39 7.12
N THR A 116 -4.47 7.40 7.58
CA THR A 116 -3.98 6.03 7.79
C THR A 116 -3.53 5.40 6.47
N ASP A 117 -4.32 5.56 5.41
CA ASP A 117 -3.99 5.08 4.07
C ASP A 117 -2.72 5.73 3.54
N ARG A 118 -2.55 7.06 3.73
CA ARG A 118 -1.31 7.76 3.37
C ARG A 118 -0.09 7.26 4.14
N LYS A 119 -0.24 7.00 5.44
CA LYS A 119 0.85 6.45 6.27
C LYS A 119 1.20 5.02 5.87
N PHE A 120 0.20 4.21 5.53
CA PHE A 120 0.38 2.84 5.11
C PHE A 120 1.00 2.74 3.71
N ASP A 121 0.53 3.56 2.76
CA ASP A 121 1.06 3.63 1.40
C ASP A 121 2.52 4.15 1.37
N ALA A 122 2.89 5.05 2.29
CA ALA A 122 4.28 5.48 2.42
C ALA A 122 5.19 4.42 3.05
N ALA A 123 4.64 3.50 3.84
CA ALA A 123 5.41 2.50 4.57
C ALA A 123 5.53 1.15 3.83
N VAL A 124 4.61 0.84 2.91
CA VAL A 124 4.55 -0.46 2.23
C VAL A 124 4.64 -0.26 0.72
N GLY A 125 5.72 -0.78 0.11
CA GLY A 125 5.85 -0.81 -1.34
C GLY A 125 4.74 -1.68 -1.97
N ARG A 126 3.82 -1.05 -2.71
CA ARG A 126 2.76 -1.72 -3.47
C ARG A 126 3.07 -1.66 -4.97
N THR A 127 2.87 -2.79 -5.66
CA THR A 127 2.93 -2.87 -7.14
C THR A 127 2.03 -1.80 -7.76
N GLY A 128 2.54 -0.98 -8.68
CA GLY A 128 1.76 0.05 -9.36
C GLY A 128 1.75 1.44 -8.70
N LYS A 129 2.14 1.58 -7.42
CA LYS A 129 2.15 2.90 -6.73
C LYS A 129 3.50 3.60 -6.68
N ASN A 130 4.59 2.89 -7.00
CA ASN A 130 5.92 3.46 -7.21
C ASN A 130 6.35 3.36 -8.69
N ASP A 131 5.41 3.06 -9.57
CA ASP A 131 5.67 3.01 -11.00
C ASP A 131 5.73 4.45 -11.51
N VAL A 132 6.88 4.84 -12.06
CA VAL A 132 7.01 6.15 -12.69
C VAL A 132 6.49 6.02 -14.13
N ALA A 133 5.27 6.49 -14.36
CA ALA A 133 4.72 6.61 -15.70
C ALA A 133 5.55 7.63 -16.48
N THR A 134 6.21 7.19 -17.55
CA THR A 134 6.88 8.08 -18.50
C THR A 134 6.01 8.25 -19.72
N VAL A 135 5.97 9.48 -20.25
CA VAL A 135 5.44 9.73 -21.58
C VAL A 135 6.56 9.39 -22.58
N PRO A 136 6.28 8.72 -23.71
CA PRO A 136 7.30 8.46 -24.73
C PRO A 136 8.02 9.76 -25.13
N GLY A 137 9.35 9.79 -24.95
CA GLY A 137 10.19 10.96 -25.24
C GLY A 137 10.65 11.72 -23.99
N ASP A 138 10.02 11.53 -22.84
CA ASP A 138 10.43 12.15 -21.57
C ASP A 138 11.22 11.19 -20.69
N ALA A 139 12.31 11.69 -20.10
CA ALA A 139 13.06 10.97 -19.09
C ALA A 139 12.35 11.09 -17.74
N TRP A 140 12.13 9.95 -17.06
CA TRP A 140 11.65 9.94 -15.68
C TRP A 140 12.59 10.66 -14.69
N LEU A 141 13.87 10.69 -15.02
CA LEU A 141 14.92 11.38 -14.29
C LEU A 141 15.88 12.00 -15.31
N ASN A 142 15.89 13.33 -15.39
CA ASN A 142 16.87 14.09 -16.14
C ASN A 142 17.85 14.76 -15.17
N VAL A 143 19.14 14.44 -15.27
CA VAL A 143 20.17 15.03 -14.41
C VAL A 143 21.11 15.87 -15.26
N GLU A 144 21.03 17.18 -15.09
CA GLU A 144 22.01 18.10 -15.66
C GLU A 144 23.22 18.17 -14.72
N ALA A 145 24.34 17.61 -15.16
CA ALA A 145 25.57 17.62 -14.39
C ALA A 145 26.65 18.39 -15.15
N ALA A 146 27.41 19.21 -14.41
CA ALA A 146 28.62 19.79 -14.96
C ALA A 146 29.61 18.66 -15.33
N GLY A 147 30.43 18.87 -16.35
CA GLY A 147 31.44 17.89 -16.75
C GLY A 147 32.36 17.52 -15.58
N GLY A 148 32.65 16.23 -15.40
CA GLY A 148 33.46 15.74 -14.28
C GLY A 148 33.34 14.24 -14.04
N THR A 149 33.74 13.79 -12.85
CA THR A 149 33.68 12.38 -12.41
C THR A 149 32.88 12.18 -11.12
N SER A 150 32.13 13.20 -10.71
CA SER A 150 31.24 13.16 -9.56
C SER A 150 30.06 12.22 -9.79
N ASP A 151 29.54 11.63 -8.72
CA ASP A 151 28.33 10.82 -8.74
C ASP A 151 27.11 11.70 -9.02
N VAL A 152 26.33 11.35 -10.05
CA VAL A 152 25.01 11.94 -10.29
C VAL A 152 23.90 11.08 -9.70
N ILE A 153 24.11 9.77 -9.66
CA ILE A 153 23.23 8.81 -8.98
C ILE A 153 24.15 7.80 -8.28
N ARG A 154 23.90 7.48 -7.02
CA ARG A 154 24.66 6.45 -6.28
C ARG A 154 23.78 5.69 -5.31
N MET A 155 24.08 4.41 -5.16
CA MET A 155 23.55 3.59 -4.07
C MET A 155 24.57 3.56 -2.93
N ASN A 156 24.13 3.88 -1.72
CA ASN A 156 24.94 3.78 -0.51
C ASN A 156 24.33 2.75 0.45
N ARG A 157 25.16 1.91 1.04
CA ARG A 157 24.74 0.99 2.11
C ARG A 157 25.83 0.89 3.15
N ALA A 158 25.51 1.21 4.40
CA ALA A 158 26.43 1.10 5.54
C ALA A 158 27.80 1.78 5.32
N GLY A 159 27.83 2.91 4.59
CA GLY A 159 29.07 3.65 4.31
C GLY A 159 29.81 3.20 3.04
N GLU A 160 29.36 2.14 2.37
CA GLU A 160 29.91 1.68 1.10
C GLU A 160 29.12 2.26 -0.08
N VAL A 161 29.84 2.58 -1.17
CA VAL A 161 29.26 3.00 -2.46
C VAL A 161 29.17 1.79 -3.39
N GLY A 162 27.97 1.50 -3.85
CA GLY A 162 27.69 0.41 -4.79
C GLY A 162 27.51 0.94 -6.21
N THR A 163 26.45 0.50 -6.87
CA THR A 163 26.04 0.96 -8.21
C THR A 163 25.91 2.49 -8.28
N GLN A 164 26.52 3.10 -9.28
CA GLN A 164 26.60 4.55 -9.45
C GLN A 164 26.64 4.96 -10.92
N LEU A 165 25.98 6.07 -11.24
CA LEU A 165 26.13 6.80 -12.50
C LEU A 165 27.00 8.04 -12.23
N LYS A 166 28.05 8.21 -13.02
CA LYS A 166 28.95 9.36 -12.96
C LYS A 166 28.52 10.46 -13.93
N SER A 167 28.91 11.69 -13.65
CA SER A 167 28.70 12.87 -14.51
C SER A 167 29.33 12.78 -15.89
N ASN A 168 30.35 11.93 -16.09
CA ASN A 168 30.89 11.62 -17.43
C ASN A 168 30.10 10.52 -18.17
N GLY A 169 28.95 10.08 -17.66
CA GLY A 169 28.11 9.03 -18.25
C GLY A 169 28.53 7.60 -17.90
N THR A 170 29.61 7.41 -17.12
CA THR A 170 30.04 6.05 -16.72
C THR A 170 29.05 5.45 -15.73
N PHE A 171 28.54 4.25 -16.03
CA PHE A 171 27.69 3.48 -15.14
C PHE A 171 28.46 2.31 -14.53
N PHE A 172 28.67 2.34 -13.22
CA PHE A 172 29.25 1.24 -12.45
C PHE A 172 28.14 0.42 -11.83
N ILE A 173 28.21 -0.90 -12.01
CA ILE A 173 27.29 -1.86 -11.39
C ILE A 173 28.09 -2.64 -10.36
N GLN A 174 27.91 -2.29 -9.08
CA GLN A 174 28.59 -2.92 -7.97
C GLN A 174 27.55 -3.33 -6.93
N PRO A 175 27.12 -4.60 -6.93
CA PRO A 175 26.19 -5.08 -5.92
C PRO A 175 26.85 -5.16 -4.55
N PHE A 176 26.09 -4.88 -3.49
CA PHE A 176 26.55 -5.04 -2.10
C PHE A 176 26.63 -6.50 -1.63
N THR A 177 26.23 -7.45 -2.47
CA THR A 177 26.26 -8.89 -2.16
C THR A 177 26.73 -9.67 -3.36
N ASN A 178 27.42 -10.78 -3.10
CA ASN A 178 28.05 -11.62 -4.13
C ASN A 178 27.07 -12.31 -5.10
N ASN A 179 25.76 -12.15 -4.90
CA ASN A 179 24.71 -12.91 -5.61
C ASN A 179 23.64 -12.06 -6.30
N THR A 180 23.85 -10.75 -6.49
CA THR A 180 22.92 -9.94 -7.29
C THR A 180 23.50 -9.70 -8.68
N GLY A 181 23.21 -10.62 -9.61
CA GLY A 181 23.50 -10.41 -11.02
C GLY A 181 22.66 -9.27 -11.58
N LEU A 182 23.19 -8.53 -12.57
CA LEU A 182 22.38 -7.65 -13.39
C LEU A 182 21.39 -8.51 -14.19
N VAL A 183 20.10 -8.40 -13.88
CA VAL A 183 19.04 -9.10 -14.62
C VAL A 183 18.39 -8.11 -15.58
N VAL A 184 18.59 -8.33 -16.89
CA VAL A 184 17.89 -7.58 -17.94
C VAL A 184 16.80 -8.46 -18.54
N LEU A 185 15.53 -8.10 -18.28
CA LEU A 185 14.37 -8.82 -18.83
C LEU A 185 13.80 -8.07 -20.03
N THR A 186 13.90 -8.67 -21.21
CA THR A 186 13.33 -8.14 -22.46
C THR A 186 12.00 -8.82 -22.80
N LYS A 187 10.99 -8.63 -21.95
CA LYS A 187 9.65 -9.15 -22.22
C LYS A 187 9.05 -8.37 -23.41
N ASN A 188 8.46 -9.08 -24.36
CA ASN A 188 7.78 -8.51 -25.55
C ASN A 188 8.68 -7.90 -26.64
N THR A 189 9.97 -8.26 -26.71
CA THR A 189 10.84 -7.88 -27.85
C THR A 189 11.17 -9.08 -28.74
N SER A 190 11.54 -8.81 -30.01
CA SER A 190 11.99 -9.84 -30.94
C SER A 190 13.31 -10.48 -30.50
N GLU A 191 13.61 -11.69 -31.00
CA GLU A 191 14.89 -12.37 -30.79
C GLU A 191 16.10 -11.61 -31.34
N THR A 192 15.86 -10.72 -32.31
CA THR A 192 16.89 -9.88 -32.92
C THR A 192 17.17 -8.60 -32.14
N THR A 193 16.36 -8.29 -31.12
CA THR A 193 16.54 -7.11 -30.28
C THR A 193 17.71 -7.31 -29.33
N ASN A 194 18.55 -6.27 -29.19
CA ASN A 194 19.63 -6.26 -28.23
C ASN A 194 19.05 -6.07 -26.82
N ALA A 195 19.35 -7.00 -25.91
CA ALA A 195 19.07 -6.85 -24.48
C ALA A 195 20.05 -5.86 -23.83
N ILE A 196 21.31 -5.86 -24.29
CA ILE A 196 22.31 -4.85 -23.94
C ILE A 196 22.88 -4.31 -25.24
N ASN A 197 22.90 -2.98 -25.38
CA ASN A 197 23.47 -2.29 -26.53
C ASN A 197 24.35 -1.14 -26.05
N VAL A 198 25.64 -1.19 -26.36
CA VAL A 198 26.58 -0.08 -26.14
C VAL A 198 26.93 0.49 -27.49
N GLN A 199 26.68 1.79 -27.67
CA GLN A 199 26.99 2.52 -28.89
C GLN A 199 28.22 3.41 -28.65
N GLY A 200 29.12 3.46 -29.63
CA GLY A 200 30.23 4.40 -29.61
C GLY A 200 29.84 5.68 -30.34
N GLY A 201 29.32 6.68 -29.64
CA GLY A 201 28.98 7.99 -30.22
C GLY A 201 27.54 8.43 -29.96
N ALA A 202 27.05 9.38 -30.76
CA ALA A 202 25.69 9.90 -30.68
C ALA A 202 24.63 8.84 -31.07
N ASP A 203 23.36 9.14 -30.79
CA ASP A 203 22.23 8.28 -31.17
C ASP A 203 22.30 7.87 -32.65
N GLY A 204 22.21 6.56 -32.89
CA GLY A 204 22.34 5.97 -34.23
C GLY A 204 23.75 5.54 -34.62
N ALA A 205 24.75 5.75 -33.76
CA ALA A 205 26.10 5.24 -33.97
C ALA A 205 26.17 3.70 -33.94
N THR A 206 27.22 3.14 -34.53
CA THR A 206 27.44 1.69 -34.61
C THR A 206 27.56 1.10 -33.20
N SER A 207 26.81 0.02 -32.94
CA SER A 207 26.94 -0.76 -31.72
C SER A 207 28.35 -1.34 -31.61
N VAL A 208 29.06 -1.05 -30.52
CA VAL A 208 30.40 -1.59 -30.25
C VAL A 208 30.35 -2.86 -29.41
N PHE A 209 29.28 -3.03 -28.62
CA PHE A 209 28.99 -4.25 -27.86
C PHE A 209 27.49 -4.49 -27.85
N ARG A 210 27.07 -5.72 -28.17
CA ARG A 210 25.67 -6.12 -28.09
C ARG A 210 25.48 -7.54 -27.58
N VAL A 211 24.49 -7.71 -26.69
CA VAL A 211 23.98 -9.01 -26.25
C VAL A 211 22.55 -9.13 -26.75
N ARG A 212 22.27 -10.11 -27.61
CA ARG A 212 20.92 -10.38 -28.12
C ARG A 212 20.13 -11.25 -27.17
N LYS A 213 18.80 -11.17 -27.26
CA LYS A 213 17.88 -12.05 -26.51
C LYS A 213 18.15 -13.53 -26.76
N SER A 214 18.56 -13.89 -27.97
CA SER A 214 18.95 -15.26 -28.34
C SER A 214 20.27 -15.74 -27.71
N GLY A 215 20.90 -14.97 -26.81
CA GLY A 215 22.17 -15.30 -26.16
C GLY A 215 23.43 -14.98 -26.97
N ASN A 216 23.29 -14.47 -28.20
CA ASN A 216 24.44 -14.10 -29.02
C ASN A 216 25.11 -12.82 -28.51
N VAL A 217 26.41 -12.88 -28.28
CA VAL A 217 27.26 -11.72 -27.99
C VAL A 217 28.02 -11.36 -29.25
N LEU A 218 27.90 -10.11 -29.72
CA LEU A 218 28.72 -9.60 -30.82
C LEU A 218 29.51 -8.37 -30.38
N ILE A 219 30.79 -8.39 -30.70
CA ILE A 219 31.76 -7.36 -30.37
C ILE A 219 32.48 -7.00 -31.66
N THR A 220 32.54 -5.71 -31.99
CA THR A 220 33.20 -5.23 -33.22
C THR A 220 34.67 -4.87 -33.00
N GLY A 221 35.13 -4.93 -31.74
CA GLY A 221 36.53 -4.77 -31.34
C GLY A 221 37.04 -5.98 -30.54
N SER A 222 38.07 -5.77 -29.72
CA SER A 222 38.65 -6.82 -28.89
C SER A 222 37.75 -7.16 -27.69
N LEU A 223 37.53 -8.46 -27.46
CA LEU A 223 37.05 -8.97 -26.18
C LEU A 223 38.26 -9.26 -25.29
N GLN A 224 38.38 -8.55 -24.17
CA GLN A 224 39.34 -8.89 -23.12
C GLN A 224 38.58 -9.67 -22.03
N ALA A 225 39.05 -10.87 -21.72
CA ALA A 225 38.51 -11.71 -20.66
C ALA A 225 39.67 -12.28 -19.85
N ASP A 226 39.64 -12.12 -18.53
CA ASP A 226 40.66 -12.64 -17.62
C ASP A 226 40.54 -14.17 -17.39
N GLY A 227 39.52 -14.80 -17.97
CA GLY A 227 39.25 -16.23 -17.86
C GLY A 227 38.82 -16.87 -19.19
N ASN A 228 38.57 -18.18 -19.16
CA ASN A 228 38.22 -18.95 -20.36
C ASN A 228 36.91 -18.46 -20.98
N VAL A 229 36.94 -18.14 -22.27
CA VAL A 229 35.74 -17.93 -23.08
C VAL A 229 35.28 -19.31 -23.59
N ILE A 230 34.19 -19.83 -23.03
CA ILE A 230 33.60 -21.11 -23.46
C ILE A 230 32.55 -20.83 -24.53
N ALA A 231 32.79 -21.31 -25.76
CA ALA A 231 31.80 -21.30 -26.84
C ALA A 231 31.25 -22.72 -27.05
N PRO A 232 29.93 -22.92 -27.17
CA PRO A 232 29.39 -24.20 -27.62
C PRO A 232 29.90 -24.51 -29.03
N ASN A 233 30.18 -25.79 -29.30
CA ASN A 233 30.64 -26.26 -30.60
C ASN A 233 29.68 -25.84 -31.72
N VAL A 234 30.22 -25.34 -32.84
CA VAL A 234 29.45 -25.03 -34.05
C VAL A 234 29.29 -26.33 -34.84
N GLY A 235 28.15 -27.01 -34.67
CA GLY A 235 27.93 -28.33 -35.30
C GLY A 235 28.80 -29.43 -34.69
N SER A 236 29.37 -30.31 -35.52
CA SER A 236 30.29 -31.37 -35.08
C SER A 236 31.74 -30.89 -34.85
N ALA A 237 32.05 -29.65 -35.24
CA ALA A 237 33.37 -29.06 -35.10
C ALA A 237 33.64 -28.69 -33.63
N ARG A 238 34.77 -29.16 -33.08
CA ARG A 238 35.21 -28.75 -31.75
C ARG A 238 36.00 -27.47 -31.87
N VAL A 239 35.62 -26.46 -31.08
CA VAL A 239 36.35 -25.18 -31.05
C VAL A 239 37.19 -25.14 -29.78
N PHE A 240 38.49 -24.95 -29.96
CA PHE A 240 39.46 -24.83 -28.88
C PHE A 240 40.09 -23.44 -28.92
N SER A 241 40.53 -22.93 -27.76
CA SER A 241 41.21 -21.64 -27.69
C SER A 241 42.32 -21.65 -26.63
N GLY A 242 43.44 -20.98 -26.92
CA GLY A 242 44.59 -20.89 -26.02
C GLY A 242 45.82 -20.20 -26.66
N PRO A 243 46.88 -19.93 -25.88
CA PRO A 243 48.14 -19.42 -26.41
C PRO A 243 48.79 -20.44 -27.36
N ALA A 244 49.67 -19.96 -28.27
CA ALA A 244 50.34 -20.82 -29.26
C ALA A 244 51.07 -22.03 -28.64
N SER A 245 51.59 -21.84 -27.43
CA SER A 245 52.31 -22.86 -26.66
C SER A 245 51.40 -23.96 -26.09
N ALA A 246 50.08 -23.77 -26.11
CA ALA A 246 49.09 -24.70 -25.57
C ALA A 246 48.33 -25.48 -26.67
N LEU A 247 48.84 -25.48 -27.92
CA LEU A 247 48.26 -26.27 -29.00
C LEU A 247 48.19 -27.77 -28.61
N PRO A 248 47.02 -28.40 -28.69
CA PRO A 248 46.88 -29.83 -28.47
C PRO A 248 47.77 -30.58 -29.45
N PRO A 249 48.36 -31.72 -29.04
CA PRO A 249 49.08 -32.60 -29.95
C PRO A 249 48.23 -32.91 -31.19
N ALA A 250 48.85 -32.94 -32.37
CA ALA A 250 48.15 -33.17 -33.64
C ALA A 250 47.32 -34.47 -33.65
N SER A 251 47.70 -35.47 -32.83
CA SER A 251 46.98 -36.73 -32.63
C SER A 251 45.62 -36.58 -31.93
N GLN A 252 45.35 -35.45 -31.28
CA GLN A 252 44.10 -35.16 -30.59
C GLN A 252 43.13 -34.31 -31.44
N LEU A 253 43.64 -33.70 -32.51
CA LEU A 253 42.87 -32.89 -33.45
C LEU A 253 42.17 -33.79 -34.48
N LYS A 254 40.90 -33.51 -34.74
CA LYS A 254 40.09 -34.15 -35.77
C LYS A 254 39.88 -33.18 -36.93
N PRO A 255 39.70 -33.68 -38.17
CA PRO A 255 39.29 -32.84 -39.29
C PRO A 255 38.03 -32.03 -38.93
N GLY A 256 38.11 -30.71 -39.10
CA GLY A 256 37.04 -29.77 -38.73
C GLY A 256 37.16 -29.14 -37.34
N ASP A 257 38.13 -29.56 -36.52
CA ASP A 257 38.45 -28.82 -35.30
C ASP A 257 39.02 -27.43 -35.64
N VAL A 258 38.62 -26.42 -34.88
CA VAL A 258 39.07 -25.04 -35.06
C VAL A 258 39.85 -24.62 -33.83
N TRP A 259 41.11 -24.22 -34.02
CA TRP A 259 41.93 -23.61 -32.98
C TRP A 259 41.94 -22.09 -33.15
N LEU A 260 41.47 -21.38 -32.13
CA LEU A 260 41.54 -19.92 -32.06
C LEU A 260 42.70 -19.55 -31.13
N GLN A 261 43.83 -19.19 -31.74
CA GLN A 261 44.99 -18.66 -31.01
C GLN A 261 44.69 -17.23 -30.55
N TYR A 262 44.94 -16.94 -29.28
CA TYR A 262 44.92 -15.58 -28.74
C TYR A 262 46.20 -15.32 -27.92
N GLY A 263 46.73 -14.10 -28.02
CA GLY A 263 48.08 -13.71 -27.60
C GLY A 263 48.95 -13.38 -28.79
#